data_AF-A0A1R1WZX6-F1
#
_entry.id   AF-A0A1R1WZX6-F1
#
_cell.length_a   1.000
_cell.length_b   1.000
_cell.length_c   1.000
_cell.angle_alpha   90.00
_cell.angle_beta   90.00
_cell.angle_gamma   90.00
#
_symmetry.space_group_name_H-M   'P 1'
#
loop_
_entity.id
_entity.type
_entity.pdbx_description
1 polymer ?
#
loop_
_entity_poly.entity_id
_entity_poly.type
_entity_poly.pdbx_seq_one_letter_code
_entity_poly.pdbx_strand_id
1 'polypeptide(L)' 'MFHPNVYANGELCLDILQNRWSPTYDVAAILTSIQSLLHDPNPNSPANAESASLYRENRREYVRRVRETVEKSWE' A
#
# COMPACT_ATOMS: atom_id res chain seq x y z
N MET A 1 9.30 1.32 -1.60
CA MET A 1 8.05 0.56 -1.38
C MET A 1 7.35 0.32 -2.70
N PHE A 2 6.79 -0.87 -2.92
CA PHE A 2 6.06 -1.22 -4.15
C PHE A 2 4.65 -1.73 -3.80
N HIS A 3 3.66 -0.85 -3.85
CA HIS A 3 2.29 -1.16 -3.44
C HIS A 3 1.28 -0.20 -4.11
N PRO A 4 0.09 -0.66 -4.54
CA PRO A 4 -0.91 0.15 -5.25
C PRO A 4 -1.30 1.47 -4.56
N ASN A 5 -1.32 1.48 -3.23
CA ASN A 5 -1.76 2.62 -2.42
C ASN A 5 -0.60 3.39 -1.74
N VAL A 6 0.65 3.21 -2.19
CA VAL A 6 1.82 3.93 -1.68
C VAL A 6 2.48 4.74 -2.80
N TYR A 7 2.67 6.04 -2.59
CA TYR A 7 3.33 6.93 -3.54
C TYR A 7 4.85 6.69 -3.59
N ALA A 8 5.51 7.19 -4.64
CA ALA A 8 6.96 7.05 -4.81
C ALA A 8 7.78 7.72 -3.68
N ASN A 9 7.24 8.77 -3.07
CA ASN A 9 7.82 9.47 -1.91
C ASN A 9 7.56 8.75 -0.56
N GLY A 10 6.80 7.64 -0.56
CA GLY A 10 6.46 6.89 0.65
C GLY A 10 5.16 7.30 1.32
N GLU A 11 4.47 8.34 0.85
CA GLU A 11 3.15 8.72 1.38
C GLU A 11 2.09 7.65 1.09
N LEU A 12 1.08 7.57 1.97
CA LEU A 12 0.00 6.61 1.86
C LEU A 12 -1.27 7.27 1.33
N CYS A 13 -1.90 6.63 0.36
CA CYS A 13 -3.29 6.94 -0.01
C CYS A 13 -4.22 6.04 0.82
N LEU A 14 -4.56 6.49 2.04
CA LEU A 14 -5.46 5.81 2.96
C LEU A 14 -6.52 6.81 3.46
N ASP A 15 -7.79 6.48 3.27
CA ASP A 15 -8.92 7.40 3.51
C ASP A 15 -9.05 7.83 4.97
N ILE A 16 -8.75 6.94 5.92
CA ILE A 16 -8.75 7.25 7.36
C ILE A 16 -7.67 8.27 7.75
N LEU A 17 -6.63 8.48 6.92
CA LEU A 17 -5.62 9.54 7.12
C LEU A 17 -5.98 10.85 6.41
N GLN A 18 -7.11 10.87 5.69
CA GLN A 18 -7.56 12.00 4.88
C GLN A 18 -8.99 12.40 5.30
N ASN A 19 -9.97 12.25 4.40
CA ASN A 19 -11.34 12.72 4.58
C ASN A 19 -12.14 11.90 5.60
N ARG A 20 -11.67 10.70 5.99
CA ARG A 20 -12.33 9.84 6.99
C ARG A 20 -11.58 9.79 8.31
N TRP A 21 -10.69 10.74 8.55
CA TRP A 21 -10.04 10.88 9.85
C TRP A 21 -11.06 11.12 10.96
N SER A 22 -10.83 10.47 12.11
CA SER A 22 -11.61 10.63 13.33
C SER A 22 -10.65 10.62 14.53
N PRO A 23 -10.83 11.49 15.54
CA PRO A 23 -10.00 11.51 16.74
C PRO A 23 -10.13 10.23 17.60
N THR A 24 -11.04 9.32 17.23
CA THR A 24 -11.18 8.00 17.86
C THR A 24 -10.10 7.01 17.43
N TYR A 25 -9.38 7.26 16.33
CA TYR A 25 -8.28 6.39 15.91
C TYR A 25 -7.04 6.64 16.76
N ASP A 26 -6.56 5.58 17.39
CA ASP A 26 -5.25 5.57 18.03
C ASP A 26 -4.16 5.07 17.06
N VAL A 27 -2.91 5.11 17.53
CA VAL A 27 -1.75 4.68 16.73
C VAL A 27 -1.88 3.20 16.32
N ALA A 28 -2.41 2.35 17.20
CA ALA A 28 -2.56 0.93 16.95
C ALA A 28 -3.58 0.66 15.82
N ALA A 29 -4.73 1.34 15.84
CA ALA A 29 -5.75 1.25 14.81
C ALA A 29 -5.23 1.72 13.45
N ILE A 30 -4.43 2.80 13.42
CA ILE A 30 -3.81 3.30 12.19
C ILE A 30 -2.84 2.26 11.62
N LEU A 31 -1.90 1.75 12.43
CA LEU A 31 -0.91 0.77 11.99
C LEU A 31 -1.55 -0.54 11.54
N THR A 32 -2.60 -1.00 12.24
CA THR A 32 -3.39 -2.18 11.83
C THR A 32 -4.07 -1.95 10.49
N SER A 33 -4.61 -0.75 10.25
CA SER A 33 -5.24 -0.40 8.97
C SER A 33 -4.22 -0.38 7.83
N ILE A 34 -3.00 0.10 8.08
CA ILE A 34 -1.89 0.04 7.11
C ILE A 34 -1.51 -1.42 6.82
N GLN A 35 -1.43 -2.27 7.84
CA GLN A 35 -1.15 -3.70 7.65
C GLN A 35 -2.24 -4.38 6.81
N SER A 36 -3.51 -4.10 7.09
CA SER A 36 -4.65 -4.60 6.29
C SER A 36 -4.56 -4.13 4.84
N LEU A 37 -4.14 -2.88 4.60
CA LEU A 37 -3.96 -2.34 3.26
C LEU A 37 -2.88 -3.09 2.46
N LEU A 38 -1.80 -3.55 3.12
CA LEU A 38 -0.77 -4.39 2.48
C LEU A 38 -1.30 -5.77 2.08
N HIS A 39 -2.31 -6.29 2.79
CA HIS A 39 -2.95 -7.57 2.48
C HIS A 39 -3.97 -7.44 1.35
N ASP A 40 -4.81 -6.39 1.39
CA ASP A 40 -5.86 -6.12 0.43
C ASP A 40 -5.71 -4.71 -0.18
N PRO A 41 -4.93 -4.57 -1.27
CA PRO A 41 -4.73 -3.29 -1.93
C PRO A 41 -6.03 -2.79 -2.56
N ASN A 42 -6.24 -1.48 -2.59
CA ASN A 42 -7.32 -0.86 -3.36
C ASN A 42 -6.82 -0.41 -4.74
N PRO A 43 -7.09 -1.16 -5.83
CA PRO A 43 -6.59 -0.82 -7.15
C PRO A 43 -7.44 0.26 -7.85
N ASN A 44 -8.63 0.60 -7.34
CA ASN A 44 -9.57 1.52 -7.99
C ASN A 44 -9.13 2.99 -7.92
N SER A 45 -8.25 3.34 -6.98
CA SER A 45 -7.64 4.66 -6.87
C SER A 45 -6.16 4.51 -6.49
N PRO A 46 -5.32 4.08 -7.44
CA PRO A 46 -3.94 3.72 -7.13
C PRO A 46 -3.06 4.96 -7.00
N ALA A 47 -2.29 5.02 -5.93
CA ALA A 47 -1.18 5.96 -5.76
C ALA A 47 0.01 5.58 -6.65
N ASN A 48 0.19 4.28 -6.91
CA ASN A 48 1.20 3.75 -7.82
C ASN A 48 0.53 2.95 -8.94
N ALA A 49 0.35 3.61 -10.08
CA ALA A 49 -0.34 3.05 -11.25
C ALA A 49 0.36 1.80 -11.81
N GLU A 50 1.70 1.76 -11.79
CA GLU A 50 2.47 0.60 -12.25
C GLU A 50 2.16 -0.64 -11.39
N SER A 51 2.27 -0.50 -10.07
CA SER A 51 1.99 -1.61 -9.16
C SER A 51 0.52 -2.08 -9.25
N ALA A 52 -0.43 -1.17 -9.50
CA ALA A 52 -1.84 -1.51 -9.66
C ALA A 52 -2.13 -2.23 -10.99
N SER A 53 -1.48 -1.83 -12.10
CA SER A 53 -1.57 -2.54 -13.38
C SER A 53 -0.98 -3.94 -13.26
N LEU A 54 0.22 -4.09 -12.68
CA LEU A 54 0.82 -5.40 -12.45
C LEU A 54 -0.03 -6.26 -11.50
N TYR A 55 -0.64 -5.68 -10.47
CA TYR A 55 -1.54 -6.41 -9.57
C TYR A 55 -2.74 -7.03 -10.30
N ARG A 56 -3.30 -6.33 -11.29
CA ARG A 56 -4.46 -6.78 -12.09
C ARG A 56 -4.07 -7.71 -13.24
N GLU A 57 -3.03 -7.36 -13.99
CA GLU A 57 -2.73 -7.94 -15.30
C GLU A 57 -1.59 -8.98 -15.23
N ASN A 58 -0.67 -8.84 -14.27
CA ASN A 58 0.49 -9.73 -14.15
C ASN A 58 0.90 -9.94 -12.68
N ARG A 59 0.09 -10.73 -11.96
CA ARG A 59 0.29 -11.02 -10.54
C ARG A 59 1.66 -11.63 -10.24
N ARG A 60 2.24 -12.39 -11.16
CA ARG A 60 3.57 -13.00 -11.00
C ARG A 60 4.66 -11.95 -10.93
N GLU A 61 4.65 -10.99 -11.85
CA GLU A 61 5.61 -9.89 -11.86
C GLU A 61 5.41 -8.95 -10.66
N TYR A 62 4.16 -8.66 -10.29
CA TYR A 62 3.85 -7.91 -9.07
C TYR A 62 4.51 -8.56 -7.84
N VAL A 63 4.30 -9.86 -7.63
CA VAL A 63 4.88 -10.59 -6.49
C VAL A 63 6.41 -10.58 -6.53
N ARG A 64 7.02 -10.66 -7.72
CA ARG A 64 8.48 -10.57 -7.88
C ARG A 64 9.02 -9.24 -7.35
N ARG A 65 8.44 -8.11 -7.76
CA ARG A 65 8.85 -6.77 -7.31
C ARG A 65 8.55 -6.50 -5.84
N VAL A 66 7.44 -7.05 -5.32
CA VAL A 66 7.15 -6.99 -3.88
C VAL A 66 8.25 -7.72 -3.09
N ARG A 67 8.68 -8.90 -3.52
CA ARG A 67 9.77 -9.64 -2.86
C ARG A 67 11.08 -8.86 -2.85
N GLU A 68 11.46 -8.25 -3.97
CA GLU A 68 12.64 -7.36 -4.02
C GLU A 68 12.54 -6.20 -3.01
N THR A 69 11.33 -5.65 -2.82
CA THR A 69 11.10 -4.60 -1.83
C THR A 69 11.24 -5.12 -0.40
N VAL A 70 10.78 -6.35 -0.13
CA VAL A 70 10.93 -7.01 1.18
C VAL A 70 12.41 -7.27 1.48
N GLU A 71 13.16 -7.81 0.51
CA GLU A 71 14.60 -8.07 0.67
C GLU A 71 15.39 -6.79 0.94
N LYS A 72 15.11 -5.71 0.21
CA LYS A 72 15.71 -4.38 0.44
C LYS A 72 15.39 -3.78 1.81
N SER A 73 14.33 -4.24 2.48
CA SER A 73 13.98 -3.74 3.82
C SER A 73 14.83 -4.36 4.94
N TRP A 74 15.67 -5.34 4.62
CA TRP A 74 16.58 -5.98 5.58
C TRP A 74 17.95 -5.30 5.67
N GLU A 75 18.25 -4.40 4.73
CA GLU A 75 19.44 -3.55 4.70
C GLU A 75 19.24 -2.30 5.58
#